data_AF-A0A8C4XCR3-F1
#
_entry.id   AF-A0A8C4XCR3-F1
#
_cell.length_a   1.000
_cell.length_b   1.000
_cell.length_c   1.000
_cell.angle_alpha   90.00
_cell.angle_beta   90.00
_cell.angle_gamma   90.00
#
_symmetry.space_group_name_H-M   'P 1'
#
loop_
_entity.id
_entity.type
_entity.pdbx_description
1 polymer ?
#
loop_
_entity_poly.entity_id
_entity_poly.type
_entity_poly.pdbx_seq_one_letter_code
_entity_poly.pdbx_strand_id
1 'polypeptide(L)'
;MKIKWQTADVTFDPETAHPYLIVSEDGKEVRDTDTRQRVTDNPKRFDYCGIVLAREGFTSGRHYWEVEVGGKTEWDLGVARESVIRKGKITLSPYNGYWTVWLRNENEYAALIGHPLPSP
;
A
#
# COMPACT_ATOMS: atom_id res chain seq x y z
N MET A 1 -28.55 14.79 -6.65
CA MET A 1 -27.44 14.02 -7.25
C MET A 1 -27.15 12.81 -6.35
N LYS A 2 -27.23 11.57 -6.84
CA LYS A 2 -26.84 10.37 -6.07
C LYS A 2 -25.44 9.95 -6.50
N ILE A 3 -24.50 9.88 -5.55
CA ILE A 3 -23.15 9.36 -5.80
C ILE A 3 -23.23 7.83 -5.71
N LYS A 4 -22.90 7.13 -6.80
CA LYS A 4 -22.84 5.66 -6.85
C LYS A 4 -21.38 5.21 -6.71
N TRP A 5 -21.11 4.38 -5.72
CA TRP A 5 -19.81 3.71 -5.50
C TRP A 5 -19.85 2.27 -6.03
N GLN A 6 -18.69 1.75 -6.39
CA GLN A 6 -18.47 0.35 -6.76
C GLN A 6 -17.62 -0.30 -5.66
N THR A 7 -18.14 -1.32 -4.98
CA THR A 7 -17.33 -2.11 -4.05
C THR A 7 -16.32 -2.90 -4.87
N ALA A 8 -15.04 -2.70 -4.60
CA ALA A 8 -13.94 -3.36 -5.29
C ALA A 8 -13.50 -4.58 -4.51
N ASP A 9 -13.42 -5.72 -5.19
CA ASP A 9 -12.86 -6.94 -4.62
C ASP A 9 -11.33 -6.94 -4.76
N VAL A 10 -10.66 -6.25 -3.84
CA VAL A 10 -9.20 -6.07 -3.90
C VAL A 10 -8.50 -7.38 -3.51
N THR A 11 -7.54 -7.82 -4.32
CA THR A 11 -6.60 -8.90 -4.00
C THR A 11 -5.17 -8.41 -4.22
N PHE A 12 -4.25 -8.82 -3.36
CA PHE A 12 -2.83 -8.46 -3.44
C PHE A 12 -2.11 -9.23 -4.56
N ASP A 13 -1.11 -8.59 -5.17
CA ASP A 13 -0.22 -9.21 -6.16
C ASP A 13 1.12 -9.61 -5.52
N PRO A 14 1.39 -10.92 -5.32
CA PRO A 14 2.65 -11.42 -4.76
C PRO A 14 3.89 -11.06 -5.59
N GLU A 15 3.75 -10.74 -6.89
CA GLU A 15 4.88 -10.30 -7.71
C GLU A 15 5.40 -8.92 -7.29
N THR A 16 4.53 -8.11 -6.68
CA THR A 16 4.87 -6.76 -6.19
C THR A 16 5.39 -6.77 -4.76
N ALA A 17 4.98 -7.76 -3.95
CA ALA A 17 5.23 -7.79 -2.52
C ALA A 17 6.73 -7.70 -2.16
N HIS A 18 7.04 -6.83 -1.20
CA HIS A 18 8.37 -6.78 -0.59
C HIS A 18 8.78 -8.15 -0.02
N PRO A 19 10.06 -8.57 -0.11
CA PRO A 19 10.49 -9.90 0.33
C PRO A 19 10.24 -10.25 1.80
N TYR A 20 9.85 -9.32 2.67
CA TYR A 20 9.47 -9.62 4.07
C TYR A 20 7.96 -9.84 4.25
N LEU A 21 7.17 -9.54 3.22
CA LEU A 21 5.72 -9.69 3.24
C LEU A 21 5.31 -11.04 2.65
N ILE A 22 4.36 -11.69 3.32
CA ILE A 22 3.65 -12.87 2.80
C ILE A 22 2.21 -12.49 2.52
N VAL A 23 1.76 -12.81 1.31
CA VAL A 23 0.36 -12.70 0.88
C VAL A 23 -0.33 -14.05 1.12
N SER A 24 -1.55 -14.04 1.65
CA SER A 24 -2.36 -15.26 1.84
C SER A 24 -2.72 -15.92 0.50
N GLU A 25 -3.12 -17.19 0.53
CA GLU A 25 -3.50 -17.95 -0.67
C GLU A 25 -4.66 -17.31 -1.44
N ASP A 26 -5.64 -16.75 -0.72
CA ASP A 26 -6.78 -16.03 -1.30
C ASP A 26 -6.45 -14.59 -1.75
N GLY A 27 -5.23 -14.12 -1.48
CA GLY A 27 -4.78 -12.77 -1.82
C GLY A 27 -5.43 -11.66 -0.99
N LYS A 28 -6.13 -11.96 0.11
CA LYS A 28 -6.86 -10.97 0.93
C LYS A 28 -6.09 -10.44 2.13
N GLU A 29 -5.04 -11.14 2.55
CA GLU A 29 -4.25 -10.79 3.72
C GLU A 29 -2.78 -10.58 3.36
N VAL A 30 -2.14 -9.69 4.10
CA VAL A 30 -0.70 -9.50 4.08
C VAL A 30 -0.15 -9.53 5.51
N ARG A 31 0.97 -10.21 5.70
CA ARG A 31 1.70 -10.27 6.97
C ARG A 31 3.16 -9.91 6.74
N ASP A 32 3.69 -9.00 7.56
CA ASP A 32 5.14 -8.91 7.76
C ASP A 32 5.59 -10.08 8.64
N THR A 33 6.71 -10.68 8.30
CA THR A 33 7.22 -11.90 8.93
C THR A 33 8.55 -11.72 9.62
N ASP A 34 9.10 -10.50 9.63
CA ASP A 34 10.44 -10.15 10.15
C ASP A 34 11.58 -10.96 9.51
N THR A 35 11.27 -11.78 8.51
CA THR A 35 12.16 -12.74 7.87
C THR A 35 12.07 -12.56 6.38
N ARG A 36 13.23 -12.46 5.73
CA ARG A 36 13.30 -12.34 4.29
C ARG A 36 12.95 -13.66 3.61
N GLN A 37 11.87 -13.65 2.84
CA GLN A 37 11.42 -14.77 2.02
C GLN A 37 12.34 -14.99 0.81
N ARG A 38 12.48 -16.26 0.39
CA ARG A 38 13.25 -16.64 -0.80
C ARG A 38 12.40 -16.47 -2.05
N VAL A 39 12.29 -15.23 -2.52
CA VAL A 39 11.55 -14.87 -3.74
C VAL A 39 12.48 -14.32 -4.81
N THR A 40 12.18 -14.60 -6.08
CA THR A 40 12.91 -14.04 -7.22
C THR A 40 12.60 -12.55 -7.35
N ASP A 41 13.65 -11.74 -7.51
CA ASP A 41 13.49 -10.32 -7.80
C ASP A 41 12.99 -10.10 -9.22
N ASN A 42 12.16 -9.08 -9.40
CA ASN A 42 11.59 -8.69 -10.69
C ASN A 42 11.30 -7.18 -10.69
N PRO A 43 11.08 -6.54 -11.87
CA PRO A 43 10.84 -5.09 -11.93
C PRO A 43 9.61 -4.59 -11.18
N LYS A 44 8.59 -5.43 -10.96
CA LYS A 44 7.37 -5.09 -10.24
C LYS A 44 7.53 -5.11 -8.72
N ARG A 45 8.55 -5.80 -8.20
CA ARG A 45 8.76 -6.04 -6.77
C ARG A 45 9.32 -4.82 -6.05
N PHE A 46 8.74 -4.48 -4.91
CA PHE A 46 9.34 -3.54 -3.96
C PHE A 46 10.53 -4.19 -3.25
N ASP A 47 11.71 -3.56 -3.27
CA ASP A 47 12.94 -4.16 -2.71
C ASP A 47 13.40 -3.57 -1.37
N TYR A 48 12.90 -2.39 -1.02
CA TYR A 48 13.33 -1.63 0.16
C TYR A 48 12.17 -1.30 1.10
N CYS A 49 11.05 -0.79 0.59
CA CYS A 49 9.88 -0.46 1.40
C CYS A 49 8.91 -1.65 1.46
N GLY A 50 8.37 -1.91 2.66
CA GLY A 50 7.38 -2.97 2.93
C GLY A 50 6.03 -2.72 2.29
N ILE A 51 5.96 -2.73 0.95
CA ILE A 51 4.76 -2.47 0.16
C ILE A 51 4.37 -3.70 -0.66
N VAL A 52 3.07 -3.88 -0.83
CA VAL A 52 2.44 -4.76 -1.81
C VAL A 52 1.31 -3.99 -2.49
N LEU A 53 1.11 -4.19 -3.79
CA LEU A 53 0.02 -3.58 -4.55
C LEU A 53 -1.13 -4.57 -4.77
N ALA A 54 -2.30 -4.02 -5.09
CA ALA A 54 -3.39 -4.81 -5.63
C ALA A 54 -3.03 -5.36 -7.02
N ARG A 55 -3.59 -6.53 -7.36
CA ARG A 55 -3.46 -7.16 -8.68
C ARG A 55 -4.11 -6.35 -9.79
N GLU A 56 -5.24 -5.72 -9.48
CA GLU A 56 -5.97 -4.87 -10.43
C GLU A 56 -5.92 -3.41 -10.01
N GLY A 57 -5.69 -2.53 -10.99
CA GLY A 57 -5.78 -1.09 -10.84
C GLY A 57 -7.08 -0.52 -11.40
N PHE A 58 -7.35 0.74 -11.09
CA PHE A 58 -8.54 1.46 -11.60
C PHE A 58 -8.14 2.59 -12.54
N THR A 59 -8.81 2.70 -13.68
CA THR A 59 -8.56 3.78 -14.67
C THR A 59 -9.66 4.85 -14.69
N SER A 60 -10.83 4.54 -14.13
CA SER A 60 -11.97 5.46 -14.04
C SER A 60 -12.99 4.98 -12.99
N GLY A 61 -13.98 5.81 -12.67
CA GLY A 61 -15.07 5.46 -11.77
C GLY A 61 -14.82 5.86 -10.31
N ARG A 62 -15.62 5.28 -9.41
CA ARG A 62 -15.59 5.51 -7.97
C ARG A 62 -15.61 4.17 -7.27
N HIS A 63 -14.50 3.81 -6.64
CA HIS A 63 -14.27 2.49 -6.05
C HIS A 63 -14.10 2.61 -4.55
N TYR A 64 -14.51 1.57 -3.84
CA TYR A 64 -14.44 1.48 -2.39
C TYR A 64 -14.00 0.08 -1.96
N TRP A 65 -13.12 0.02 -0.98
CA TRP A 65 -12.70 -1.22 -0.33
C TRP A 65 -12.50 -0.96 1.16
N GLU A 66 -12.61 -2.02 1.95
CA GLU A 66 -12.37 -2.01 3.39
C GLU A 66 -11.12 -2.82 3.70
N VAL A 67 -10.39 -2.43 4.74
CA VAL A 67 -9.23 -3.16 5.23
C VAL A 67 -9.36 -3.30 6.73
N GLU A 68 -9.34 -4.53 7.23
CA GLU A 68 -9.28 -4.80 8.65
C GLU A 68 -7.83 -4.69 9.14
N VAL A 69 -7.53 -3.63 9.90
CA VAL A 69 -6.19 -3.42 10.48
C VAL A 69 -6.05 -4.04 11.87
N GLY A 70 -7.16 -4.39 12.53
CA GLY A 70 -7.18 -4.96 13.88
C GLY A 70 -6.43 -4.11 14.90
N GLY A 71 -5.74 -4.76 15.84
CA GLY A 71 -4.90 -4.11 16.86
C GLY A 71 -3.47 -3.78 16.39
N LYS A 72 -3.23 -3.63 15.08
CA LYS A 72 -1.91 -3.28 14.56
C LYS A 72 -1.53 -1.86 14.96
N THR A 73 -0.26 -1.69 15.33
CA THR A 73 0.33 -0.43 15.80
C THR A 73 1.04 0.37 14.70
N GLU A 74 1.28 -0.27 13.55
CA GLU A 74 1.90 0.33 12.37
C GLU A 74 1.30 -0.26 11.09
N TRP A 75 0.95 0.61 10.14
CA TRP A 75 0.52 0.26 8.78
C TRP A 75 0.45 1.49 7.87
N ASP A 76 0.48 1.25 6.56
CA ASP A 76 0.18 2.23 5.52
C ASP A 76 -0.93 1.67 4.62
N LEU A 77 -1.90 2.51 4.27
CA LEU A 77 -3.00 2.16 3.37
C LEU A 77 -3.24 3.28 2.37
N GLY A 78 -3.58 2.95 1.13
CA GLY A 78 -3.91 3.96 0.13
C GLY A 78 -3.89 3.46 -1.29
N VAL A 79 -3.63 4.38 -2.21
CA VAL A 79 -3.53 4.12 -3.65
C VAL A 79 -2.20 4.61 -4.21
N ALA A 80 -1.71 3.92 -5.23
CA ALA A 80 -0.51 4.28 -5.96
C ALA A 80 -0.79 4.30 -7.47
N ARG A 81 -0.07 5.14 -8.22
CA ARG A 81 -0.02 5.00 -9.68
C ARG A 81 0.65 3.68 -10.05
N GLU A 82 0.26 3.09 -11.17
CA GLU A 82 0.93 1.88 -11.67
C GLU A 82 2.43 2.12 -11.94
N SER A 83 2.76 3.34 -12.39
CA SER A 83 4.09 3.79 -12.81
C SER A 83 5.01 4.22 -11.66
N VAL A 84 4.66 3.99 -10.40
CA VAL A 84 5.52 4.38 -9.27
C VAL A 84 6.86 3.66 -9.31
N ILE A 85 7.90 4.33 -8.82
CA ILE A 85 9.22 3.71 -8.59
C ILE A 85 9.07 2.68 -7.47
N ARG A 86 9.60 1.48 -7.71
CA ARG A 86 9.49 0.34 -6.78
C ARG A 86 10.84 -0.09 -6.19
N LYS A 87 11.93 0.51 -6.66
CA LYS A 87 13.30 0.16 -6.27
C LYS A 87 13.92 1.24 -5.40
N GLY A 88 14.64 0.82 -4.36
CA GLY A 88 15.28 1.69 -3.39
C GLY A 88 14.31 2.41 -2.46
N LYS A 89 14.87 3.33 -1.68
CA LYS A 89 14.09 4.12 -0.71
C LYS A 89 13.13 5.06 -1.45
N ILE A 90 11.83 4.89 -1.19
CA ILE A 90 10.76 5.73 -1.74
C ILE A 90 10.24 6.69 -0.69
N THR A 91 9.77 7.85 -1.14
CA THR A 91 9.04 8.81 -0.31
C THR A 91 7.58 8.78 -0.71
N LEU A 92 6.71 8.35 0.21
CA LEU A 92 5.27 8.32 -0.02
C LEU A 92 4.73 9.76 -0.09
N SER A 93 4.35 10.20 -1.29
CA SER A 93 3.74 11.50 -1.52
C SER A 93 2.95 11.51 -2.83
N PRO A 94 1.97 12.42 -2.98
CA PRO A 94 1.24 12.59 -4.24
C PRO A 94 2.16 12.92 -5.42
N TYR A 95 3.26 13.64 -5.18
CA TYR A 95 4.26 13.97 -6.20
C TYR A 95 4.91 12.69 -6.77
N ASN A 96 5.19 11.72 -5.91
CA ASN A 96 5.73 10.42 -6.30
C ASN A 96 4.65 9.40 -6.70
N GLY A 97 3.38 9.82 -6.79
CA GLY A 97 2.26 8.98 -7.22
C GLY A 97 1.65 8.11 -6.13
N TYR A 98 1.79 8.48 -4.86
CA TYR A 98 1.20 7.78 -3.71
C TYR A 98 0.21 8.69 -2.97
N TRP A 99 -0.95 8.16 -2.62
CA TRP A 99 -1.92 8.81 -1.73
C TRP A 99 -2.25 7.85 -0.62
N THR A 100 -1.59 8.03 0.52
CA THR A 100 -1.65 7.09 1.64
C THR A 100 -1.97 7.78 2.96
N VAL A 101 -2.60 7.01 3.84
CA VAL A 101 -2.71 7.27 5.26
C VAL A 101 -1.88 6.23 6.01
N TRP A 102 -1.43 6.59 7.21
CA TRP A 102 -0.66 5.69 8.04
C TRP A 102 -1.02 5.79 9.49
N LEU A 103 -0.71 4.71 10.22
CA LEU A 103 -0.61 4.67 11.68
C LEU A 103 0.84 4.40 12.08
N ARG A 104 1.36 5.13 13.06
CA ARG A 104 2.64 4.86 13.74
C ARG A 104 2.46 5.03 15.24
N ASN A 105 3.38 4.46 16.02
CA ASN A 105 3.42 4.60 17.49
C ASN A 105 2.05 4.32 18.16
N GLU A 106 1.28 3.36 17.60
CA GLU A 106 -0.04 2.94 18.07
C GLU A 106 -1.18 3.96 17.94
N ASN A 107 -0.91 5.27 17.92
CA ASN A 107 -1.95 6.30 17.97
C ASN A 107 -1.68 7.54 17.09
N GLU A 108 -0.57 7.60 16.35
CA GLU A 108 -0.27 8.70 15.45
C GLU A 108 -0.82 8.38 14.06
N TYR A 109 -1.78 9.18 13.61
CA TYR A 109 -2.36 9.06 12.27
C TYR A 109 -2.00 10.27 11.43
N ALA A 110 -1.54 10.06 10.20
CA ALA A 110 -1.40 11.14 9.24
C ALA A 110 -1.79 10.71 7.82
N ALA A 111 -2.17 11.71 7.02
CA ALA A 111 -2.24 11.60 5.58
C ALA A 111 -0.94 12.18 5.00
N LEU A 112 -0.28 11.45 4.10
CA LEU A 112 0.92 11.95 3.44
C LEU A 112 0.53 12.91 2.34
N ILE A 113 0.40 14.17 2.71
CA ILE A 113 0.24 15.29 1.81
C ILE A 113 1.63 15.71 1.32
N GLY A 114 1.76 16.03 0.03
CA GLY A 114 3.05 16.34 -0.62
C GLY A 114 3.72 17.64 -0.18
N HIS A 115 3.35 18.18 0.98
CA HIS A 115 4.00 19.33 1.58
C HIS A 115 4.55 18.95 2.95
N PRO A 116 5.84 19.25 3.24
CA PRO A 116 6.28 19.26 4.63
C PRO A 116 5.42 20.32 5.32
N LEU A 117 4.62 19.92 6.33
CA LEU A 117 4.11 20.89 7.27
C LEU A 117 5.34 21.56 7.88
N PRO A 118 5.50 22.89 7.80
CA PRO A 118 6.45 23.55 8.67
C PRO A 118 5.99 23.23 10.10
N SER A 119 6.90 22.67 10.90
CA SER A 119 6.69 22.57 12.34
C SER A 119 6.39 23.96 12.90
N PRO A 120 5.51 24.09 13.91
CA PRO A 120 5.27 25.36 14.59
C PRO A 120 6.55 25.97 15.16
#